data_AF-A0A4Y8WF78-F1
#
_entry.id   AF-A0A4Y8WF78-F1
#
_cell.length_a   1.000
_cell.length_b   1.000
_cell.length_c   1.000
_cell.angle_alpha   90.00
_cell.angle_beta   90.00
_cell.angle_gamma   90.00
#
_symmetry.space_group_name_H-M   'P 1'
#
loop_
_entity.id
_entity.type
_entity.pdbx_description
1 polymer ?
#
loop_
_entity_poly.entity_id
_entity_poly.type
_entity_poly.pdbx_seq_one_letter_code
_entity_poly.pdbx_strand_id
1 'polypeptide(L)'
;MPAQLSANCKVQTRNLQKLITIHCDQQWQLKEPLSVDTKQTLRTVQQRLMTYKELKLHEDMIALSEIEAILSQMSEPERDIAFCGVACIDFHIQLIDAWLEQHTTFA
;
A
#
# COMPACT_ATOMS: atom_id res chain seq x y z
N MET A 1 1.59 1.60 19.65
CA MET A 1 2.12 2.94 19.32
C MET A 1 2.19 3.03 17.80
N PRO A 2 1.73 4.10 17.13
CA PRO A 2 1.95 4.21 15.70
C PRO A 2 3.47 4.27 15.50
N ALA A 3 4.03 3.31 14.75
CA ALA A 3 5.43 3.34 14.38
C ALA A 3 5.74 4.74 13.82
N GLN A 4 6.84 5.37 14.26
CA GLN A 4 7.26 6.65 13.73
C GLN A 4 7.56 6.48 12.24
N LEU A 5 6.54 6.74 11.41
CA LEU A 5 6.67 6.69 9.96
C LEU A 5 7.70 7.73 9.57
N SER A 6 8.72 7.29 8.83
CA SER A 6 9.69 8.21 8.23
C SER A 6 8.94 9.25 7.39
N ALA A 7 9.53 10.45 7.25
CA ALA A 7 8.93 11.51 6.43
C ALA A 7 8.63 11.00 5.00
N ASN A 8 9.49 10.12 4.47
CA ASN A 8 9.30 9.44 3.20
C ASN A 8 8.04 8.58 3.17
N CYS A 9 7.80 7.77 4.20
CA CYS A 9 6.61 6.93 4.28
C CYS A 9 5.31 7.76 4.23
N LYS A 10 5.26 8.90 4.92
CA LYS A 10 4.09 9.81 4.89
C LYS A 10 3.84 10.44 3.52
N VAL A 11 4.90 10.77 2.77
CA VAL A 11 4.78 11.27 1.40
C VAL A 11 4.20 10.19 0.50
N GLN A 12 4.67 8.95 0.64
CA GLN A 12 4.20 7.84 -0.19
C GLN A 12 2.76 7.44 0.11
N THR A 13 2.33 7.53 1.37
CA THR A 13 0.92 7.35 1.72
C THR A 13 0.02 8.38 1.02
N ARG A 14 0.45 9.66 0.96
CA ARG A 14 -0.30 10.70 0.24
C ARG A 14 -0.30 10.48 -1.27
N ASN A 15 0.79 9.98 -1.84
CA ASN A 15 0.86 9.66 -3.27
C ASN A 15 -0.09 8.51 -3.62
N LEU A 16 -0.15 7.48 -2.78
CA LEU A 16 -1.08 6.37 -2.93
C LEU A 16 -2.55 6.83 -2.82
N GLN A 17 -2.86 7.69 -1.84
CA GLN A 17 -4.19 8.29 -1.68
C GLN A 17 -4.63 9.07 -2.93
N LYS A 18 -3.71 9.87 -3.51
CA LYS A 18 -4.00 10.61 -4.74
C LYS A 18 -4.25 9.69 -5.92
N LEU A 19 -3.46 8.63 -6.06
CA LEU A 19 -3.61 7.66 -7.14
C LEU A 19 -4.97 6.97 -7.09
N ILE A 20 -5.42 6.59 -5.90
CA ILE A 20 -6.62 5.76 -5.70
C ILE A 20 -7.84 6.63 -5.32
N THR A 21 -7.69 7.96 -5.32
CA THR A 21 -8.74 8.94 -4.96
C THR A 21 -9.36 8.64 -3.59
N ILE A 22 -8.51 8.41 -2.59
CA ILE A 22 -8.93 8.14 -1.21
C ILE A 22 -8.81 9.42 -0.39
N HIS A 23 -9.91 9.83 0.24
CA HIS A 23 -9.95 10.97 1.13
C HIS A 23 -9.92 10.53 2.59
N CYS A 24 -8.81 10.83 3.28
CA CYS A 24 -8.66 10.58 4.70
C CYS A 24 -8.50 11.87 5.52
N ASP A 25 -8.68 11.76 6.84
CA ASP A 25 -8.29 12.78 7.81
C ASP A 25 -6.81 12.67 8.22
N GLN A 26 -6.41 13.48 9.20
CA GLN A 26 -5.03 13.50 9.71
C GLN A 26 -4.64 12.24 10.50
N GLN A 27 -5.62 11.42 10.87
CA GLN A 27 -5.46 10.13 11.54
C GLN A 27 -5.57 8.95 10.57
N TRP A 28 -5.62 9.21 9.26
CA TRP A 28 -5.78 8.22 8.19
C TRP A 28 -7.15 7.52 8.18
N GLN A 29 -8.17 8.09 8.83
CA GLN A 29 -9.54 7.60 8.76
C GLN A 29 -10.22 8.09 7.49
N LEU A 30 -11.00 7.23 6.85
CA LEU A 30 -11.78 7.59 5.67
C LEU A 30 -12.80 8.68 6.00
N LYS A 31 -12.93 9.67 5.12
CA LYS A 31 -13.97 10.72 5.22
C LYS A 31 -15.27 10.34 4.51
N GLU A 32 -15.20 9.37 3.61
CA GLU A 32 -16.31 8.91 2.79
C GLU A 32 -16.14 7.41 2.50
N PRO A 33 -17.23 6.68 2.23
CA PRO A 33 -17.15 5.28 1.86
C PRO A 33 -16.41 5.12 0.52
N LEU A 34 -15.58 4.09 0.41
CA LEU A 34 -14.91 3.75 -0.85
C LEU A 34 -15.91 3.21 -1.87
N SER A 35 -15.73 3.61 -3.13
CA SER A 35 -16.45 3.02 -4.25
C SER A 35 -16.05 1.55 -4.47
N VAL A 36 -16.86 0.80 -5.21
CA VAL A 36 -16.53 -0.59 -5.59
C VAL A 36 -15.21 -0.66 -6.36
N ASP A 37 -15.00 0.27 -7.29
CA ASP A 37 -13.78 0.34 -8.09
C ASP A 37 -12.57 0.64 -7.22
N THR A 38 -12.68 1.62 -6.31
CA THR A 38 -11.64 1.97 -5.33
C THR A 38 -11.24 0.78 -4.46
N LYS A 39 -12.22 -0.01 -3.98
CA LYS A 39 -11.93 -1.25 -3.22
C LYS A 39 -11.17 -2.27 -4.05
N GLN A 40 -11.56 -2.44 -5.32
CA GLN A 40 -10.90 -3.39 -6.20
C GLN A 40 -9.47 -2.95 -6.49
N THR A 41 -9.25 -1.66 -6.77
CA THR A 41 -7.91 -1.09 -6.92
C THR A 41 -7.07 -1.29 -5.65
N LEU A 42 -7.63 -1.02 -4.47
CA LEU A 42 -6.94 -1.23 -3.19
C LEU A 42 -6.50 -2.68 -3.00
N ARG A 43 -7.39 -3.65 -3.29
CA ARG A 43 -7.04 -5.08 -3.20
C ARG A 43 -5.92 -5.46 -4.17
N THR A 44 -5.95 -4.94 -5.40
CA THR A 44 -4.88 -5.16 -6.38
C THR A 44 -3.54 -4.57 -5.92
N VAL A 45 -3.55 -3.34 -5.42
CA VAL A 45 -2.37 -2.67 -4.86
C VAL A 45 -1.82 -3.47 -3.68
N GLN A 46 -2.68 -3.86 -2.74
CA GLN A 46 -2.32 -4.64 -1.57
C GLN A 46 -1.68 -5.96 -1.98
N GLN A 47 -2.26 -6.67 -2.95
CA GLN A 47 -1.73 -7.94 -3.45
C GLN A 47 -0.32 -7.76 -4.02
N ARG A 48 -0.10 -6.75 -4.87
CA ARG A 48 1.23 -6.47 -5.43
C ARG A 48 2.26 -6.15 -4.34
N LEU A 49 1.88 -5.34 -3.35
CA LEU A 49 2.74 -5.01 -2.22
C LEU A 49 3.07 -6.25 -1.37
N MET A 50 2.09 -7.12 -1.11
CA MET A 50 2.31 -8.40 -0.42
C MET A 50 3.25 -9.31 -1.19
N THR A 51 3.02 -9.47 -2.51
CA THR A 51 3.91 -10.28 -3.37
C THR A 51 5.32 -9.72 -3.36
N TYR A 52 5.51 -8.43 -3.57
CA TYR A 52 6.85 -7.83 -3.53
C TYR A 52 7.52 -7.98 -2.16
N LYS A 53 6.76 -7.84 -1.06
CA LYS A 53 7.27 -8.07 0.29
C LYS A 53 7.80 -9.49 0.44
N GLU A 54 7.05 -10.49 -0.01
CA GLU A 54 7.46 -11.89 0.04
C GLU A 54 8.72 -12.14 -0.80
N LEU A 55 8.76 -11.61 -2.03
CA LEU A 55 9.96 -11.69 -2.88
C LEU A 55 11.18 -11.05 -2.21
N LYS A 56 10.98 -9.93 -1.49
CA LYS A 56 12.06 -9.26 -0.78
C LYS A 56 12.53 -9.97 0.48
N LEU A 57 11.64 -10.67 1.19
CA LEU A 57 12.01 -11.48 2.35
C LEU A 57 12.82 -12.72 1.96
N HIS A 58 12.73 -13.14 0.70
CA HIS A 58 13.38 -14.34 0.15
C HIS A 58 14.30 -14.00 -1.04
N GLU A 59 14.83 -12.77 -1.10
CA GLU A 59 15.58 -12.26 -2.25
C GLU A 59 16.88 -13.03 -2.53
N ASP A 60 17.39 -13.78 -1.55
CA ASP A 60 18.54 -14.67 -1.66
C ASP A 60 18.24 -15.97 -2.42
N MET A 61 16.97 -16.37 -2.49
CA MET A 61 16.51 -17.60 -3.13
C MET A 61 15.73 -17.36 -4.44
N ILE A 62 15.53 -16.10 -4.82
CA ILE A 62 14.63 -15.68 -5.89
C ILE A 62 15.41 -15.06 -7.05
N ALA A 63 14.99 -15.33 -8.28
CA ALA A 63 15.63 -14.73 -9.44
C ALA A 63 15.29 -13.24 -9.52
N LEU A 64 16.29 -12.40 -9.82
CA LEU A 64 16.08 -10.95 -9.99
C LEU A 64 14.94 -10.62 -10.97
N SER A 65 14.78 -11.45 -12.02
CA SER A 65 13.71 -11.31 -13.01
C SER A 65 12.30 -11.41 -12.41
N GLU A 66 12.11 -12.15 -11.33
CA GLU A 66 10.80 -12.27 -10.65
C GLU A 66 10.47 -10.97 -9.90
N ILE A 67 11.47 -10.36 -9.26
CA ILE A 67 11.34 -9.05 -8.61
C ILE A 67 11.02 -7.98 -9.65
N GLU A 68 11.74 -7.97 -10.78
CA GLU A 68 11.52 -7.04 -11.89
C GLU A 68 10.13 -7.20 -12.51
N ALA A 69 9.65 -8.44 -12.67
CA ALA A 69 8.32 -8.71 -13.20
C ALA A 69 7.21 -8.09 -12.34
N ILE A 70 7.32 -8.18 -11.02
CA ILE A 70 6.35 -7.54 -10.11
C ILE A 70 6.47 -6.02 -10.13
N LEU A 71 7.70 -5.48 -10.10
CA LEU A 71 7.92 -4.04 -10.20
C LEU A 71 7.38 -3.43 -11.51
N SER A 72 7.37 -4.20 -12.60
CA SER A 72 6.81 -3.75 -13.89
C SER A 72 5.29 -3.56 -13.87
N GLN A 73 4.60 -4.28 -12.97
CA GLN A 73 3.15 -4.22 -12.80
C GLN A 73 2.72 -3.16 -11.78
N MET A 74 3.68 -2.58 -11.05
CA MET A 74 3.42 -1.58 -10.03
C MET A 74 3.33 -0.17 -10.61
N SER A 75 2.40 0.62 -10.09
CA SER A 75 2.38 2.06 -10.33
C SER A 75 3.59 2.76 -9.69
N GLU A 76 3.88 4.00 -10.10
CA GLU A 76 4.98 4.78 -9.51
C GLU A 76 4.87 4.91 -7.97
N PRO A 77 3.69 5.23 -7.38
CA PRO A 77 3.53 5.22 -5.93
C PRO A 77 3.76 3.85 -5.27
N GLU A 78 3.31 2.76 -5.91
CA GLU A 78 3.56 1.40 -5.41
C GLU A 78 5.06 1.09 -5.38
N ARG A 79 5.79 1.46 -6.43
CA ARG A 79 7.24 1.27 -6.50
C ARG A 79 7.97 2.10 -5.44
N ASP A 80 7.56 3.34 -5.23
CA ASP A 80 8.16 4.18 -4.20
C ASP A 80 7.95 3.60 -2.79
N ILE A 81 6.77 3.02 -2.52
CA ILE A 81 6.50 2.28 -1.29
C ILE A 81 7.43 1.07 -1.18
N ALA A 82 7.54 0.29 -2.27
CA ALA A 82 8.38 -0.89 -2.34
C ALA A 82 9.87 -0.58 -2.06
N PHE A 83 10.38 0.52 -2.61
CA PHE A 83 11.76 0.96 -2.41
C PHE A 83 12.03 1.61 -1.04
N CYS A 84 10.99 2.03 -0.31
CA CYS A 84 11.14 2.48 1.08
C CYS A 84 11.42 1.34 2.07
N GLY A 85 11.34 0.08 1.63
CA GLY A 85 11.69 -1.11 2.41
C GLY A 85 10.49 -1.78 3.10
N VAL A 86 10.75 -2.98 3.63
CA VAL A 86 9.71 -3.91 4.16
C VAL A 86 8.80 -3.27 5.21
N ALA A 87 9.36 -2.48 6.15
CA ALA A 87 8.56 -1.80 7.16
C ALA A 87 7.57 -0.78 6.57
N CYS A 88 7.94 -0.11 5.47
CA CYS A 88 7.05 0.80 4.76
C CYS A 88 5.93 0.04 4.04
N ILE A 89 6.28 -1.10 3.43
CA ILE A 89 5.32 -1.96 2.77
C ILE A 89 4.30 -2.49 3.78
N ASP A 90 4.76 -2.97 4.95
CA ASP A 90 3.90 -3.46 6.03
C ASP A 90 2.91 -2.42 6.53
N PHE A 91 3.39 -1.20 6.74
CA PHE A 91 2.52 -0.10 7.12
C PHE A 91 1.42 0.14 6.07
N HIS A 92 1.77 0.16 4.78
CA HIS A 92 0.80 0.41 3.71
C HIS A 92 -0.19 -0.75 3.57
N ILE A 93 0.23 -2.01 3.74
CA ILE A 93 -0.67 -3.16 3.76
C ILE A 93 -1.69 -3.01 4.89
N GLN A 94 -1.23 -2.74 6.12
CA GLN A 94 -2.11 -2.56 7.29
C GLN A 94 -3.05 -1.36 7.13
N LEU A 95 -2.59 -0.29 6.50
CA LEU A 95 -3.42 0.88 6.22
C LEU A 95 -4.52 0.56 5.21
N ILE A 96 -4.19 -0.22 4.16
CA ILE A 96 -5.17 -0.68 3.19
C ILE A 96 -6.20 -1.59 3.85
N ASP A 97 -5.77 -2.52 4.72
CA ASP A 97 -6.68 -3.36 5.51
C ASP A 97 -7.64 -2.49 6.33
N ALA A 98 -7.11 -1.50 7.06
CA ALA A 98 -7.94 -0.59 7.86
C ALA A 98 -8.98 0.18 7.02
N TRP A 99 -8.63 0.63 5.81
CA TRP A 99 -9.58 1.27 4.90
C TRP A 99 -10.64 0.31 4.37
N LEU A 100 -10.27 -0.93 4.06
CA LEU A 100 -11.21 -1.95 3.61
C LEU A 100 -12.17 -2.39 4.73
N GLU A 101 -11.72 -2.40 5.98
CA GLU A 101 -12.52 -2.75 7.17
C GLU A 101 -13.46 -1.61 7.62
N GLN A 102 -13.02 -0.35 7.51
CA GLN A 102 -13.82 0.84 7.86
C GLN A 102 -15.13 0.97 7.06
N HIS A 103 -15.30 0.19 5.98
CA HIS A 103 -16.56 0.10 5.27
C HIS A 103 -17.74 -0.35 6.13
N THR A 104 -17.49 -1.12 7.18
CA THR A 104 -18.51 -1.59 8.12
C THR A 104 -19.01 -0.47 9.03
N THR A 105 -18.28 0.63 9.15
CA THR A 105 -18.59 1.76 10.05
C THR A 105 -19.54 2.79 9.41
N PHE A 106 -19.67 2.78 8.07
CA PHE A 106 -20.57 3.67 7.33
C PHE A 106 -21.93 3.01 6.97
N ALA A 107 -22.14 1.75 7.35
CA ALA A 107 -23.38 1.01 7.18
C ALA A 107 -24.31 1.20 8.39
#